data_AF-A0A7W0GIH0-F1
#
_entry.id   AF-A0A7W0GIH0-F1
#
_cell.length_a   1.000
_cell.length_b   1.000
_cell.length_c   1.000
_cell.angle_alpha   90.00
_cell.angle_beta   90.00
_cell.angle_gamma   90.00
#
_symmetry.space_group_name_H-M   'P 1'
#
loop_
_entity.id
_entity.type
_entity.pdbx_description
1 polymer ?
#
loop_
_entity_poly.entity_id
_entity_poly.type
_entity_poly.pdbx_seq_one_letter_code
_entity_poly.pdbx_strand_id
1 'polypeptide(L)'
;MLRIDVYQTIEGLTVYQDDSVPTTHYVLPEQPRFRLDDKGEPIFTFLKYKKPRPKPDGKNGGGFLVFDVEFTLDDTKREKILDELKRQATSSTFRGELDGRERALQQMAAARPGDRAVPIPEIPAGRRLRAEDVRLGQLQWAKGTCQLNLSTISGDFVEKVFSPNSPSLFGNNITPFTVELTAEGATLLEQALQGQGGFVQVVYQMSAWVKLPPVNGTAWFHAEQFYDYVQDAGDDDDIYEDDS
;
A
#
# COMPACT_ATOMS: atom_id res chain seq x y z
N MET A 1 -6.05 -9.33 5.69
CA MET A 1 -5.72 -8.59 4.45
C MET A 1 -5.87 -7.10 4.73
N LEU A 2 -5.11 -6.25 4.03
CA LEU A 2 -5.17 -4.79 4.20
C LEU A 2 -6.59 -4.26 3.94
N ARG A 3 -7.13 -3.49 4.89
CA ARG A 3 -8.43 -2.80 4.77
C ARG A 3 -8.21 -1.35 4.35
N ILE A 4 -8.78 -0.93 3.22
CA ILE A 4 -8.46 0.38 2.61
C ILE A 4 -9.18 1.58 3.27
N ASP A 5 -10.29 1.33 3.97
CA ASP A 5 -11.15 2.34 4.58
C ASP A 5 -10.60 2.90 5.90
N VAL A 6 -9.78 2.12 6.60
CA VAL A 6 -9.21 2.50 7.90
C VAL A 6 -7.71 2.66 7.76
N TYR A 7 -7.33 3.92 7.60
CA TYR A 7 -5.97 4.38 7.52
C TYR A 7 -5.73 5.54 8.49
N GLN A 8 -4.47 5.69 8.88
CA GLN A 8 -3.98 6.85 9.60
C GLN A 8 -2.60 7.23 9.10
N THR A 9 -2.19 8.46 9.38
CA THR A 9 -0.86 8.97 9.02
C THR A 9 0.01 9.04 10.27
N ILE A 10 1.14 8.34 10.27
CA ILE A 10 2.13 8.34 11.36
C ILE A 10 3.52 8.57 10.75
N GLU A 11 4.28 9.55 11.25
CA GLU A 11 5.60 9.93 10.68
C GLU A 11 5.56 10.27 9.17
N GLY A 12 4.43 10.82 8.71
CA GLY A 12 4.14 11.11 7.29
C GLY A 12 3.60 9.90 6.51
N LEU A 13 3.87 8.68 6.98
CA LEU A 13 3.57 7.44 6.29
C LEU A 13 2.12 7.02 6.49
N THR A 14 1.53 6.43 5.46
CA THR A 14 0.17 5.89 5.53
C THR A 14 0.19 4.49 6.12
N VAL A 15 -0.57 4.30 7.19
CA VAL A 15 -0.69 3.06 7.96
C VAL A 15 -2.11 2.54 7.88
N TYR A 16 -2.30 1.35 7.33
CA TYR A 16 -3.58 0.66 7.21
C TYR A 16 -3.71 -0.45 8.26
N GLN A 17 -4.95 -0.77 8.64
CA GLN A 17 -5.24 -1.88 9.54
C GLN A 17 -5.54 -3.17 8.76
N ASP A 18 -5.22 -4.33 9.34
CA ASP A 18 -5.69 -5.61 8.83
C ASP A 18 -7.18 -5.82 9.17
N ASP A 19 -7.93 -6.33 8.20
CA ASP A 19 -9.37 -6.60 8.33
C ASP A 19 -9.73 -7.67 9.37
N SER A 20 -8.94 -8.74 9.48
CA SER A 20 -9.23 -9.90 10.34
C SER A 20 -8.48 -9.84 11.68
N VAL A 21 -7.33 -9.15 11.69
CA VAL A 21 -6.46 -9.03 12.87
C VAL A 21 -6.24 -7.55 13.19
N PRO A 22 -7.09 -6.94 14.05
CA PRO A 22 -7.03 -5.51 14.35
C PRO A 22 -5.68 -5.00 14.89
N THR A 23 -4.82 -5.88 15.40
CA THR A 23 -3.49 -5.54 15.91
C THR A 23 -2.40 -5.54 14.83
N THR A 24 -2.69 -6.09 13.65
CA THR A 24 -1.76 -6.10 12.51
C THR A 24 -1.99 -4.87 11.65
N HIS A 25 -0.92 -4.14 11.36
CA HIS A 25 -0.95 -2.92 10.57
C HIS A 25 0.02 -3.02 9.39
N TYR A 26 -0.33 -2.39 8.27
CA TYR A 26 0.47 -2.35 7.05
C TYR A 26 0.89 -0.92 6.75
N VAL A 27 2.19 -0.67 6.60
CA VAL A 27 2.73 0.65 6.29
C VAL A 27 3.12 0.68 4.82
N LEU A 28 2.73 1.72 4.11
CA LEU A 28 3.19 1.96 2.74
C LEU A 28 4.48 2.78 2.75
N PRO A 29 5.57 2.31 2.12
CA PRO A 29 6.74 3.14 1.87
C PRO A 29 6.39 4.31 0.94
N GLU A 30 7.00 5.47 1.16
CA GLU A 30 6.76 6.68 0.36
C GLU A 30 7.71 6.81 -0.84
N GLN A 31 9.00 6.50 -0.64
CA GLN A 31 10.04 6.79 -1.63
C GLN A 31 11.03 5.62 -1.73
N PRO A 32 11.48 5.28 -2.96
CA PRO A 32 12.58 4.35 -3.14
C PRO A 32 13.88 4.98 -2.64
N ARG A 33 14.77 4.14 -2.10
CA ARG A 33 16.09 4.55 -1.60
C ARG A 33 17.19 3.68 -2.19
N PHE A 34 18.41 4.19 -2.23
CA PHE A 34 19.56 3.33 -2.53
C PHE A 34 19.68 2.27 -1.44
N ARG A 35 19.94 1.03 -1.88
CA ARG A 35 20.28 -0.03 -0.95
C ARG A 35 21.62 0.28 -0.31
N LEU A 36 21.72 0.09 0.99
CA LEU A 36 22.97 0.24 1.73
C LEU A 36 23.68 -1.12 1.84
N ASP A 37 25.00 -1.09 1.88
CA ASP A 37 25.83 -2.24 2.21
C ASP A 37 25.91 -2.45 3.75
N ASP A 38 26.66 -3.47 4.19
CA ASP A 38 26.83 -3.79 5.61
C ASP A 38 27.52 -2.67 6.43
N LYS A 39 28.10 -1.67 5.76
CA LYS A 39 28.77 -0.50 6.37
C LYS A 39 27.89 0.74 6.36
N GLY A 40 26.68 0.66 5.77
CA GLY A 40 25.77 1.79 5.63
C GLY A 40 26.07 2.69 4.43
N GLU A 41 26.96 2.27 3.52
CA GLU A 41 27.27 3.01 2.30
C GLU A 41 26.30 2.59 1.17
N PRO A 42 25.83 3.53 0.33
CA PRO A 42 24.96 3.17 -0.78
C PRO A 42 25.70 2.28 -1.77
N ILE A 43 25.04 1.20 -2.20
CA ILE A 43 25.49 0.34 -3.30
C ILE A 43 25.31 1.14 -4.59
N PHE A 44 26.32 1.96 -4.86
CA PHE A 44 26.38 2.87 -5.98
C PHE A 44 27.81 2.90 -6.51
N THR A 45 28.00 2.54 -7.77
CA THR A 45 29.29 2.55 -8.45
C THR A 45 29.17 3.34 -9.73
N PHE A 46 29.96 4.40 -9.86
CA PHE A 46 30.09 5.17 -11.07
C PHE A 46 31.55 5.13 -11.55
N LEU A 47 31.76 4.63 -12.77
CA LEU A 47 33.06 4.53 -13.40
C LEU A 47 33.07 5.34 -14.68
N LYS A 48 33.83 6.44 -14.70
CA LYS A 48 34.07 7.25 -15.90
C LYS A 48 35.36 6.83 -16.59
N TYR A 49 35.31 6.61 -17.90
CA TYR A 49 36.50 6.32 -18.69
C TYR A 49 37.27 7.60 -19.05
N LYS A 50 38.56 7.64 -18.75
CA LYS A 50 39.45 8.78 -19.08
C LYS A 50 39.78 8.89 -20.57
N LYS A 51 39.75 7.76 -21.29
CA LYS A 51 39.88 7.68 -22.75
C LYS A 51 38.72 6.83 -23.25
N PRO A 52 37.83 7.36 -24.09
CA PRO A 52 36.70 6.57 -24.57
C PRO A 52 37.25 5.34 -25.29
N ARG A 53 36.77 4.16 -24.92
CA ARG A 53 37.16 2.93 -25.61
C ARG A 53 36.34 2.86 -26.89
N PRO A 54 36.96 2.85 -28.08
CA PRO A 54 36.23 2.62 -29.31
C PRO A 54 35.65 1.21 -29.25
N LYS A 55 34.33 1.09 -29.18
CA LYS A 55 33.65 -0.20 -29.33
C LYS A 55 33.53 -0.54 -30.83
N PRO A 56 33.33 -1.82 -31.19
CA PRO A 56 33.17 -2.26 -32.59
C PRO A 56 32.05 -1.52 -33.35
N ASP A 57 31.08 -0.96 -32.62
CA ASP A 57 29.91 -0.22 -33.13
C ASP A 57 30.20 1.27 -33.41
N GLY A 58 31.46 1.71 -33.33
CA GLY A 58 31.88 3.10 -33.58
C GLY A 58 31.50 4.11 -32.48
N LYS A 59 30.67 3.71 -31.51
CA LYS A 59 30.33 4.50 -30.33
C LYS A 59 31.41 4.37 -29.25
N ASN A 60 31.69 5.50 -28.63
CA ASN A 60 32.70 5.67 -27.59
C ASN A 60 32.01 5.53 -26.22
N GLY A 61 32.18 4.38 -25.57
CA GLY A 61 31.67 4.18 -24.21
C GLY A 61 32.34 5.14 -23.23
N GLY A 62 31.54 5.89 -22.47
CA GLY A 62 32.00 6.94 -21.56
C GLY A 62 32.04 6.54 -20.10
N GLY A 63 31.23 5.57 -19.70
CA GLY A 63 31.25 5.06 -18.34
C GLY A 63 30.20 4.00 -18.04
N PHE A 64 30.28 3.47 -16.83
CA PHE A 64 29.33 2.51 -16.27
C PHE A 64 28.76 3.06 -14.96
N LEU A 65 27.45 2.94 -14.82
CA LEU A 65 26.73 3.23 -13.58
C LEU A 65 26.03 1.95 -13.13
N VAL A 66 26.28 1.52 -11.89
CA VAL A 66 25.62 0.38 -11.26
C VAL A 66 25.09 0.82 -9.91
N PHE A 67 23.82 0.60 -9.64
CA PHE A 67 23.24 0.89 -8.34
C PHE A 67 22.05 -0.02 -8.03
N ASP A 68 21.87 -0.29 -6.75
CA ASP A 68 20.72 -1.04 -6.25
C ASP A 68 19.74 -0.07 -5.58
N VAL A 69 18.46 -0.21 -5.93
CA VAL A 69 17.36 0.53 -5.30
C VAL A 69 16.48 -0.43 -4.55
N GLU A 70 16.00 -0.01 -3.39
CA GLU A 70 15.01 -0.73 -2.61
C GLU A 70 13.79 0.15 -2.30
N PHE A 71 12.63 -0.48 -2.21
CA PHE A 71 11.37 0.15 -1.83
C PHE A 71 10.87 -0.51 -0.55
N THR A 72 11.37 0.00 0.57
CA THR A 72 11.14 -0.52 1.91
C THR A 72 10.93 0.61 2.91
N LEU A 73 10.39 0.26 4.08
CA LEU A 73 10.21 1.17 5.20
C LEU A 73 11.55 1.40 5.89
N ASP A 74 11.80 2.64 6.29
CA ASP A 74 12.96 2.98 7.11
C ASP A 74 12.86 2.39 8.53
N ASP A 75 13.93 1.77 9.03
CA ASP A 75 13.91 1.08 10.32
C ASP A 75 13.67 2.04 11.49
N THR A 76 14.20 3.28 11.41
CA THR A 76 13.96 4.29 12.44
C THR A 76 12.48 4.71 12.47
N LYS A 77 11.89 4.92 11.29
CA LYS A 77 10.45 5.23 11.19
C LYS A 77 9.59 4.03 11.61
N ARG A 78 10.01 2.81 11.29
CA ARG A 78 9.33 1.56 11.65
C ARG A 78 9.15 1.44 13.16
N GLU A 79 10.20 1.68 13.93
CA GLU A 79 10.17 1.62 15.40
C GLU A 79 9.21 2.66 15.97
N LYS A 80 9.30 3.91 15.51
CA LYS A 80 8.40 4.98 15.95
C LYS A 80 6.92 4.68 15.67
N ILE A 81 6.62 4.15 14.48
CA ILE A 81 5.26 3.75 14.11
C ILE A 81 4.78 2.65 15.05
N LEU A 82 5.61 1.64 15.32
CA LEU A 82 5.24 0.54 16.20
C LEU A 82 4.96 1.04 17.63
N ASP A 83 5.78 1.95 18.15
CA ASP A 83 5.60 2.52 19.49
C ASP A 83 4.33 3.37 19.58
N GLU A 84 4.02 4.15 18.56
CA GLU A 84 2.77 4.92 18.50
C GLU A 84 1.55 3.99 18.45
N LEU A 85 1.57 2.96 17.60
CA LEU A 85 0.48 1.98 17.52
C LEU A 85 0.27 1.22 18.84
N LYS A 86 1.37 0.88 19.55
CA LYS A 86 1.31 0.26 20.88
C LYS A 86 0.69 1.18 21.93
N ARG A 87 1.02 2.47 21.88
CA ARG A 87 0.45 3.49 22.77
C ARG A 87 -1.05 3.64 22.54
N GLN A 88 -1.48 3.69 21.29
CA GLN A 88 -2.89 3.74 20.90
C GLN A 88 -3.65 2.49 21.36
N ALA A 89 -3.08 1.30 21.18
CA ALA A 89 -3.68 0.05 21.65
C ALA A 89 -3.88 0.06 23.17
N THR A 90 -2.88 0.49 23.94
CA THR A 90 -2.97 0.63 25.40
C THR A 90 -4.09 1.60 25.81
N SER A 91 -4.17 2.76 25.15
CA SER A 91 -5.19 3.77 25.43
C SER A 91 -6.61 3.27 25.12
N SER A 92 -6.78 2.57 24.00
CA SER A 92 -8.07 2.00 23.59
C SER A 92 -8.55 0.91 24.55
N THR A 93 -7.64 0.06 25.03
CA THR A 93 -7.94 -0.97 26.03
C THR A 93 -8.33 -0.34 27.37
N PHE A 94 -7.61 0.69 27.82
CA PHE A 94 -7.97 1.41 29.04
C PHE A 94 -9.35 2.07 28.96
N ARG A 95 -9.69 2.68 27.81
CA ARG A 95 -11.03 3.28 27.61
C ARG A 95 -12.14 2.23 27.65
N GLY A 96 -11.97 1.09 26.97
CA GLY A 96 -12.95 0.00 27.01
C GLY A 96 -13.16 -0.57 28.41
N GLU A 97 -12.12 -0.59 29.25
CA GLU A 97 -12.22 -1.01 30.65
C GLU A 97 -13.01 -0.03 31.51
N LEU A 98 -12.84 1.28 31.32
CA LEU A 98 -13.62 2.29 32.03
C LEU A 98 -15.11 2.22 31.65
N ASP A 99 -15.42 2.19 30.36
CA ASP A 99 -16.80 2.10 29.86
C ASP A 99 -17.52 0.85 30.39
N GLY A 100 -16.80 -0.29 30.43
CA GLY A 100 -17.32 -1.55 30.98
C GLY A 100 -17.62 -1.46 32.48
N ARG A 101 -16.73 -0.80 33.26
CA ARG A 101 -16.92 -0.60 34.71
C ARG A 101 -18.08 0.34 35.00
N GLU A 102 -18.24 1.43 34.25
CA GLU A 102 -19.35 2.37 34.42
C GLU A 102 -20.70 1.71 34.15
N ARG A 103 -20.81 0.92 33.06
CA ARG A 103 -22.03 0.14 32.76
C ARG A 103 -22.37 -0.85 33.88
N ALA A 104 -21.36 -1.51 34.46
CA ALA A 104 -21.57 -2.42 35.58
C ALA A 104 -22.10 -1.69 36.82
N LEU A 105 -21.51 -0.54 37.19
CA LEU A 105 -21.98 0.29 38.30
C LEU A 105 -23.41 0.79 38.08
N GLN A 106 -23.75 1.19 36.86
CA GLN A 106 -25.09 1.69 36.53
C GLN A 106 -26.15 0.58 36.60
N GLN A 107 -25.81 -0.65 36.21
CA GLN A 107 -26.68 -1.82 36.37
C GLN A 107 -26.86 -2.22 37.85
N MET A 108 -25.82 -2.09 38.68
CA MET A 108 -25.91 -2.33 40.12
C MET A 108 -26.77 -1.28 40.83
N ALA A 109 -26.65 -0.01 40.45
CA ALA A 109 -27.47 1.08 40.99
C ALA A 109 -28.94 0.97 40.58
N ALA A 110 -29.23 0.33 39.44
CA ALA A 110 -30.58 0.08 38.95
C ALA A 110 -31.25 -1.16 39.60
N ALA A 111 -30.48 -2.01 40.29
CA ALA A 111 -31.01 -3.19 40.97
C ALA A 111 -31.74 -2.80 42.27
N ARG A 112 -32.93 -3.36 42.50
CA ARG A 112 -33.72 -3.03 43.71
C ARG A 112 -33.27 -3.88 44.90
N PRO A 113 -33.39 -3.39 46.15
CA PRO A 113 -33.08 -4.19 47.33
C PRO A 113 -34.02 -5.40 47.40
N GLY A 114 -33.46 -6.60 47.20
CA GLY A 114 -34.21 -7.87 47.20
C GLY A 114 -34.21 -8.64 45.87
N ASP A 115 -33.77 -8.00 44.78
CA ASP A 115 -33.55 -8.72 43.53
C ASP A 115 -32.35 -9.68 43.68
N ARG A 116 -32.51 -10.94 43.23
CA ARG A 116 -31.38 -11.85 43.07
C ARG A 116 -30.38 -11.16 42.16
N ALA A 117 -29.16 -10.94 42.66
CA ALA A 117 -28.08 -10.35 41.89
C ALA A 117 -28.04 -11.02 40.51
N VAL A 118 -28.42 -10.27 39.48
CA VAL A 118 -28.22 -10.72 38.10
C VAL A 118 -26.72 -10.97 38.02
N PRO A 119 -26.26 -12.17 37.63
CA PRO A 119 -24.84 -12.40 37.44
C PRO A 119 -24.35 -11.27 36.55
N ILE A 120 -23.37 -10.50 37.05
CA ILE A 120 -22.71 -9.50 36.23
C ILE A 120 -22.30 -10.28 34.99
N PRO A 121 -22.80 -9.94 33.78
CA PRO A 121 -22.31 -10.60 32.59
C PRO A 121 -20.81 -10.42 32.66
N GLU A 122 -20.06 -11.52 32.77
CA GLU A 122 -18.61 -11.48 32.61
C GLU A 122 -18.39 -10.60 31.40
N ILE A 123 -17.67 -9.48 31.58
CA ILE A 123 -17.32 -8.62 30.45
C ILE A 123 -16.75 -9.61 29.45
N PRO A 124 -17.45 -9.88 28.31
CA PRO A 124 -16.96 -10.87 27.40
C PRO A 124 -15.55 -10.41 27.10
N ALA A 125 -14.57 -11.30 27.23
CA ALA A 125 -13.20 -11.01 26.88
C ALA A 125 -13.15 -10.79 25.36
N GLY A 126 -13.83 -9.74 24.87
CA GLY A 126 -13.62 -9.14 23.57
C GLY A 126 -12.13 -8.91 23.52
N ARG A 127 -11.50 -9.55 22.54
CA ARG A 127 -10.07 -9.67 22.34
C ARG A 127 -9.37 -8.39 22.83
N ARG A 128 -8.88 -8.39 24.08
CA ARG A 128 -8.23 -7.22 24.68
C ARG A 128 -7.07 -6.87 23.75
N LEU A 129 -7.11 -5.69 23.14
CA LEU A 129 -6.04 -5.26 22.23
C LEU A 129 -4.83 -4.90 23.09
N ARG A 130 -3.95 -5.87 23.31
CA ARG A 130 -2.75 -5.62 24.10
C ARG A 130 -1.71 -4.97 23.20
N ALA A 131 -0.92 -4.06 23.77
CA ALA A 131 0.20 -3.46 23.05
C ALA A 131 1.19 -4.52 22.53
N GLU A 132 1.35 -5.63 23.25
CA GLU A 132 2.21 -6.75 22.84
C GLU A 132 1.76 -7.44 21.56
N ASP A 133 0.46 -7.39 21.24
CA ASP A 133 -0.10 -8.04 20.05
C ASP A 133 0.04 -7.17 18.78
N VAL A 134 0.42 -5.90 18.94
CA VAL A 134 0.56 -4.95 17.83
C VAL A 134 1.81 -5.27 17.03
N ARG A 135 1.62 -5.47 15.73
CA ARG A 135 2.71 -5.80 14.80
C ARG A 135 2.52 -5.16 13.43
N LEU A 136 3.64 -4.95 12.75
CA LEU A 136 3.65 -4.54 11.35
C LEU A 136 3.68 -5.77 10.45
N GLY A 137 2.64 -5.94 9.65
CA GLY A 137 2.57 -6.93 8.59
C GLY A 137 3.39 -6.51 7.38
N GLN A 138 3.88 -7.49 6.61
CA GLN A 138 4.49 -7.23 5.31
C GLN A 138 3.41 -7.20 4.23
N LEU A 139 3.41 -6.15 3.41
CA LEU A 139 2.49 -6.06 2.29
C LEU A 139 2.90 -7.07 1.21
N GLN A 140 1.94 -7.88 0.78
CA GLN A 140 2.13 -8.80 -0.34
C GLN A 140 1.80 -8.08 -1.64
N TRP A 141 2.82 -7.83 -2.45
CA TRP A 141 2.67 -7.19 -3.75
C TRP A 141 2.23 -8.20 -4.80
N ALA A 142 1.17 -7.88 -5.54
CA ALA A 142 0.67 -8.69 -6.64
C ALA A 142 1.48 -8.49 -7.92
N LYS A 143 1.84 -7.23 -8.19
CA LYS A 143 2.63 -6.81 -9.35
C LYS A 143 3.48 -5.61 -8.96
N GLY A 144 4.62 -5.47 -9.62
CA GLY A 144 5.44 -4.27 -9.51
C GLY A 144 6.26 -4.11 -10.77
N THR A 145 6.38 -2.87 -11.25
CA THR A 145 7.31 -2.51 -12.31
C THR A 145 8.24 -1.44 -11.80
N CYS A 146 9.50 -1.53 -12.17
CA CYS A 146 10.51 -0.55 -11.83
C CYS A 146 11.11 -0.02 -13.13
N GLN A 147 11.04 1.30 -13.32
CA GLN A 147 11.55 1.96 -14.52
C GLN A 147 12.50 3.08 -14.14
N LEU A 148 13.57 3.19 -14.89
CA LEU A 148 14.50 4.31 -14.80
C LEU A 148 14.05 5.38 -15.79
N ASN A 149 13.53 6.49 -15.26
CA ASN A 149 13.12 7.61 -16.07
C ASN A 149 14.31 8.57 -16.24
N LEU A 150 14.91 8.52 -17.43
CA LEU A 150 15.90 9.48 -17.93
C LEU A 150 15.28 10.33 -19.06
N SER A 151 14.04 10.79 -18.89
CA SER A 151 13.12 11.37 -19.91
C SER A 151 13.63 12.58 -20.72
N THR A 152 14.89 12.98 -20.63
CA THR A 152 15.49 14.00 -21.50
C THR A 152 16.66 13.47 -22.33
N ILE A 153 16.99 12.19 -22.21
CA ILE A 153 18.16 11.60 -22.85
C ILE A 153 17.69 10.71 -24.01
N SER A 154 17.76 11.28 -25.21
CA SER A 154 17.92 10.54 -26.46
C SER A 154 19.07 9.52 -26.32
N GLY A 155 19.21 8.59 -27.27
CA GLY A 155 20.34 7.63 -27.33
C GLY A 155 21.75 8.26 -27.41
N ASP A 156 21.86 9.59 -27.20
CA ASP A 156 23.06 10.39 -27.16
C ASP A 156 23.77 10.36 -25.78
N PHE A 157 23.06 10.10 -24.67
CA PHE A 157 23.68 10.06 -23.34
C PHE A 157 23.70 8.67 -22.67
N VAL A 158 22.76 7.80 -23.02
CA VAL A 158 22.68 6.43 -22.49
C VAL A 158 22.71 5.45 -23.65
N GLU A 159 23.68 4.53 -23.63
CA GLU A 159 23.80 3.48 -24.65
C GLU A 159 22.85 2.32 -24.35
N LYS A 160 22.80 1.91 -23.09
CA LYS A 160 22.04 0.73 -22.67
C LYS A 160 21.65 0.83 -21.21
N VAL A 161 20.40 0.52 -20.90
CA VAL A 161 19.94 0.27 -19.53
C VAL A 161 19.60 -1.22 -19.42
N PHE A 162 20.18 -1.87 -18.42
CA PHE A 162 19.82 -3.22 -18.01
C PHE A 162 19.18 -3.16 -16.62
N SER A 163 17.97 -3.65 -16.53
CA SER A 163 17.27 -3.86 -15.26
C SER A 163 16.28 -5.02 -15.43
N PRO A 164 15.92 -5.73 -14.36
CA PRO A 164 14.95 -6.84 -14.43
C PRO A 164 13.50 -6.39 -14.71
N ASN A 165 13.22 -5.10 -14.95
CA ASN A 165 11.90 -4.47 -15.20
C ASN A 165 10.83 -4.69 -14.10
N SER A 166 11.06 -5.62 -13.18
CA SER A 166 10.29 -5.92 -11.99
C SER A 166 11.23 -5.97 -10.78
N PRO A 167 10.84 -5.40 -9.64
CA PRO A 167 11.53 -5.63 -8.38
C PRO A 167 11.38 -7.09 -7.94
N SER A 168 12.09 -7.46 -6.87
CA SER A 168 11.98 -8.79 -6.26
C SER A 168 10.56 -9.18 -5.81
N LEU A 169 9.64 -8.21 -5.65
CA LEU A 169 8.27 -8.35 -5.15
C LEU A 169 8.13 -9.05 -3.78
N PHE A 170 9.28 -9.31 -3.14
CA PHE A 170 9.41 -9.95 -1.86
C PHE A 170 10.54 -9.26 -1.07
N GLY A 171 10.37 -9.18 0.25
CA GLY A 171 11.30 -8.47 1.13
C GLY A 171 11.32 -6.97 0.83
N ASN A 172 12.51 -6.45 0.53
CA ASN A 172 12.78 -5.01 0.35
C ASN A 172 12.48 -4.49 -1.06
N ASN A 173 11.88 -5.29 -1.95
CA ASN A 173 11.55 -4.91 -3.33
C ASN A 173 12.77 -4.37 -4.10
N ILE A 174 13.87 -5.11 -4.03
CA ILE A 174 15.17 -4.70 -4.56
C ILE A 174 15.10 -4.74 -6.09
N THR A 175 15.67 -3.73 -6.75
CA THR A 175 15.91 -3.70 -8.19
C THR A 175 17.32 -3.21 -8.48
N PRO A 176 18.19 -4.06 -9.06
CA PRO A 176 19.48 -3.63 -9.56
C PRO A 176 19.34 -2.92 -10.91
N PHE A 177 20.09 -1.83 -11.07
CA PHE A 177 20.22 -1.10 -12.33
C PHE A 177 21.67 -1.09 -12.79
N THR A 178 21.87 -1.41 -14.06
CA THR A 178 23.15 -1.27 -14.76
C THR A 178 22.93 -0.39 -15.98
N VAL A 179 23.63 0.73 -16.05
CA VAL A 179 23.51 1.71 -17.13
C VAL A 179 24.87 1.90 -17.79
N GLU A 180 24.92 1.65 -19.10
CA GLU A 180 26.04 2.01 -19.96
C GLU A 180 25.84 3.43 -20.49
N LEU A 181 26.81 4.31 -20.22
CA LEU A 181 26.76 5.73 -20.57
C LEU A 181 27.69 6.03 -21.74
N THR A 182 27.30 6.99 -22.57
CA THR A 182 28.19 7.61 -23.57
C THR A 182 29.19 8.55 -22.87
N ALA A 183 30.18 9.06 -23.61
CA ALA A 183 31.17 10.01 -23.08
C ALA A 183 30.53 11.29 -22.52
N GLU A 184 29.50 11.77 -23.21
CA GLU A 184 28.69 12.93 -22.85
C GLU A 184 27.84 12.61 -21.61
N GLY A 185 27.17 11.46 -21.59
CA GLY A 185 26.34 11.03 -20.47
C GLY A 185 27.11 10.81 -19.17
N ALA A 186 28.33 10.26 -19.26
CA ALA A 186 29.20 10.10 -18.10
C ALA A 186 29.64 11.47 -17.53
N THR A 187 29.88 12.46 -18.39
CA THR A 187 30.26 13.80 -17.92
C THR A 187 29.07 14.54 -17.31
N LEU A 188 27.88 14.40 -17.87
CA LEU A 188 26.65 14.98 -17.31
C LEU A 188 26.32 14.36 -15.94
N LEU A 189 26.45 13.04 -15.80
CA LEU A 189 26.20 12.36 -14.53
C LEU A 189 27.22 12.78 -13.46
N GLU A 190 28.48 12.97 -13.83
CA GLU A 190 29.50 13.51 -12.92
C GLU A 190 29.13 14.92 -12.42
N GLN A 191 28.67 15.80 -13.31
CA GLN A 191 28.17 17.13 -12.93
C GLN A 191 26.94 17.04 -12.02
N ALA A 192 26.03 16.11 -12.29
CA ALA A 192 24.86 15.86 -11.45
C ALA A 192 25.25 15.42 -10.04
N LEU A 193 26.23 14.52 -9.91
CA LEU A 193 26.78 14.08 -8.62
C LEU A 193 27.51 15.20 -7.88
N GLN A 194 28.08 16.16 -8.60
CA GLN A 194 28.72 17.37 -8.03
C GLN A 194 27.71 18.47 -7.68
N GLY A 195 26.40 18.22 -7.81
CA GLY A 195 25.34 19.17 -7.48
C GLY A 195 25.12 20.26 -8.53
N GLN A 196 25.73 20.16 -9.71
CA GLN A 196 25.55 21.11 -10.82
C GLN A 196 24.31 20.82 -11.68
N GLY A 197 23.44 19.92 -11.22
CA GLY A 197 22.18 19.59 -11.87
C GLY A 197 22.25 18.36 -12.77
N GLY A 198 21.11 17.68 -12.84
CA GLY A 198 20.88 16.41 -13.52
C GLY A 198 19.86 15.61 -12.71
N PHE A 199 18.89 15.00 -13.38
CA PHE A 199 17.84 14.22 -12.73
C PHE A 199 17.87 12.78 -13.25
N VAL A 200 18.05 11.86 -12.32
CA VAL A 200 17.85 10.43 -12.55
C VAL A 200 16.71 10.03 -11.63
N GLN A 201 15.54 9.69 -12.21
CA GLN A 201 14.38 9.31 -11.42
C GLN A 201 14.12 7.82 -11.57
N VAL A 202 13.93 7.14 -10.44
CA VAL A 202 13.49 5.75 -10.40
C VAL A 202 12.01 5.75 -10.06
N VAL A 203 11.20 5.12 -10.91
CA VAL A 203 9.76 5.05 -10.75
C VAL A 203 9.38 3.61 -10.41
N TYR A 204 8.82 3.43 -9.22
CA TYR A 204 8.17 2.19 -8.80
C TYR A 204 6.68 2.33 -9.01
N GLN A 205 6.08 1.38 -9.73
CA GLN A 205 4.64 1.22 -9.80
C GLN A 205 4.30 -0.14 -9.18
N MET A 206 3.69 -0.12 -8.00
CA MET A 206 3.38 -1.30 -7.21
C MET A 206 1.87 -1.49 -7.10
N SER A 207 1.40 -2.74 -7.15
CA SER A 207 -0.01 -3.10 -6.99
C SER A 207 -0.15 -4.20 -5.95
N ALA A 208 -1.00 -3.97 -4.94
CA ALA A 208 -1.26 -4.91 -3.86
C ALA A 208 -2.73 -5.34 -3.83
N TRP A 209 -2.98 -6.53 -3.27
CA TRP A 209 -4.34 -6.98 -2.98
C TRP A 209 -4.87 -6.28 -1.74
N VAL A 210 -6.02 -5.62 -1.87
CA VAL A 210 -6.69 -4.91 -0.77
C VAL A 210 -8.14 -5.38 -0.62
N LYS A 211 -8.65 -5.37 0.61
CA LYS A 211 -10.06 -5.69 0.87
C LYS A 211 -10.88 -4.40 0.80
N LEU A 212 -11.94 -4.43 -0.01
CA LEU A 212 -12.92 -3.36 -0.06
C LEU A 212 -13.85 -3.43 1.16
N PRO A 213 -14.30 -2.27 1.69
CA PRO A 213 -15.29 -2.25 2.75
C PRO A 213 -16.60 -2.88 2.29
N PRO A 214 -17.40 -3.47 3.20
CA PRO A 214 -18.70 -4.00 2.87
C PRO A 214 -19.61 -2.89 2.36
N VAL A 215 -20.20 -3.10 1.18
CA VAL A 215 -21.21 -2.20 0.61
C VAL A 215 -22.59 -2.74 0.95
N ASN A 216 -23.33 -2.03 1.78
CA ASN A 216 -24.73 -2.34 2.06
C ASN A 216 -25.62 -1.60 1.05
N GLY A 217 -26.20 -2.34 0.11
CA GLY A 217 -27.19 -1.81 -0.84
C GLY A 217 -28.60 -2.14 -0.37
N THR A 218 -29.48 -1.14 -0.33
CA THR A 218 -30.92 -1.36 -0.17
C THR A 218 -31.58 -1.05 -1.50
N ALA A 219 -32.22 -2.03 -2.13
CA ALA A 219 -32.96 -1.85 -3.38
C ALA A 219 -34.45 -1.73 -3.07
N TRP A 220 -35.09 -0.70 -3.61
CA TRP A 220 -36.54 -0.52 -3.55
C TRP A 220 -37.10 -0.72 -4.95
N PHE A 221 -38.11 -1.57 -5.09
CA PHE A 221 -38.79 -1.82 -6.36
C PHE A 221 -40.19 -1.22 -6.29
N HIS A 222 -40.53 -0.38 -7.27
CA HIS A 222 -41.90 0.13 -7.45
C HIS A 222 -42.64 -0.78 -8.42
N ALA A 223 -43.63 -1.53 -7.91
CA ALA A 223 -44.36 -2.54 -8.69
C ALA A 223 -45.36 -1.97 -9.72
N GLU A 224 -45.57 -0.65 -9.75
CA GLU A 224 -46.52 -0.01 -10.69
C GLU A 224 -46.13 -0.24 -12.16
N GLN A 225 -44.84 -0.35 -12.49
CA GLN A 225 -44.38 -0.62 -13.86
C GLN A 225 -44.49 -2.10 -14.30
N PHE A 226 -44.80 -3.02 -13.38
CA PHE A 226 -44.92 -4.45 -13.72
C PHE A 226 -46.32 -4.81 -14.23
N TYR A 227 -47.34 -4.03 -13.88
CA TYR A 227 -48.72 -4.28 -14.33
C TYR A 227 -48.95 -3.84 -15.78
N ASP A 228 -48.32 -2.73 -16.22
CA ASP A 228 -48.44 -2.24 -17.60
C ASP A 228 -47.94 -3.26 -18.64
N TYR A 229 -46.98 -4.12 -18.29
CA TYR A 229 -46.46 -5.15 -19.19
C TYR A 229 -47.34 -6.42 -19.29
N VAL A 230 -48.13 -6.73 -18.25
CA VAL A 230 -49.05 -7.88 -18.29
C VAL A 230 -50.35 -7.52 -19.01
N GLN A 231 -50.68 -6.22 -19.07
CA GLN A 231 -51.91 -5.75 -19.71
C GLN A 231 -51.82 -5.73 -21.25
N ASP A 232 -50.62 -5.61 -21.83
CA ASP A 232 -50.40 -5.59 -23.29
C ASP A 232 -50.34 -7.00 -23.93
N ALA A 233 -50.59 -8.06 -23.16
CA ALA A 233 -50.58 -9.47 -23.63
C ALA A 233 -51.96 -10.15 -23.59
N GLY A 234 -53.03 -9.38 -23.47
CA GLY A 234 -54.39 -9.91 -23.39
C GLY A 234 -55.44 -8.90 -23.86
N ASP A 235 -55.46 -8.63 -25.16
CA ASP A 235 -56.67 -8.21 -25.90
C ASP A 235 -56.33 -8.18 -27.39
N ASP A 236 -56.55 -9.30 -28.08
CA ASP A 236 -56.83 -9.34 -29.51
C ASP A 236 -57.29 -10.77 -29.83
N ASP A 237 -58.60 -11.01 -29.73
CA ASP A 237 -59.38 -11.82 -30.68
C ASP A 237 -60.85 -11.84 -30.25
N ASP A 238 -61.56 -10.79 -30.65
CA ASP A 238 -63.03 -10.75 -30.70
C ASP A 238 -63.41 -10.63 -32.18
N ILE A 239 -63.70 -11.76 -32.85
CA ILE A 239 -64.03 -11.81 -34.29
C ILE A 239 -65.15 -12.86 -34.56
N TYR A 240 -66.40 -12.36 -34.45
CA TYR A 240 -67.68 -12.69 -35.14
C TYR A 240 -68.43 -14.01 -34.80
N GLU A 241 -69.61 -13.92 -34.15
CA GLU A 241 -70.99 -13.90 -34.74
C GLU A 241 -71.36 -15.20 -35.48
N ASP A 242 -72.16 -16.08 -34.88
CA ASP A 242 -73.64 -16.12 -34.90
C ASP A 242 -74.24 -16.12 -36.32
N ASP A 243 -74.77 -17.28 -36.74
CA ASP A 243 -76.17 -17.38 -37.18
C ASP A 243 -76.55 -18.81 -37.61
N SER A 244 -77.60 -19.31 -36.93
CA SER A 244 -78.60 -20.32 -37.35
C SER A 244 -78.25 -21.82 -37.40
#